data_AF-A0A7Y3FH16-F1
#
_entry.id   AF-A0A7Y3FH16-F1
#
_cell.length_a   1.000
_cell.length_b   1.000
_cell.length_c   1.000
_cell.angle_alpha   90.00
_cell.angle_beta   90.00
_cell.angle_gamma   90.00
#
_symmetry.space_group_name_H-M   'P 1'
#
loop_
_entity.id
_entity.type
_entity.pdbx_description
1 polymer ?
#
loop_
_entity_poly.entity_id
_entity_poly.type
_entity_poly.pdbx_seq_one_letter_code
_entity_poly.pdbx_strand_id
1 'polypeptide(L)'
;MANFFKDNDDLQFYFDKGVDWDSLVRITEHEFSDSEGDGFSSTEEALAFYRDILDMFGQFTAEEIKPYEKEIDAQGVEFIDGEVRFPERLAEVFEKIDGLD
;
A
#
# COMPACT_ATOMS: atom_id res chain seq x y z
N MET A 1 -8.66 8.63 12.93
CA MET A 1 -8.78 7.79 11.73
C MET A 1 -8.01 6.53 12.03
N ALA A 2 -8.62 5.36 11.81
CA ALA A 2 -7.94 4.10 12.07
C ALA A 2 -6.88 3.89 11.00
N ASN A 3 -5.73 3.31 11.34
CA ASN A 3 -4.66 3.09 10.38
C ASN A 3 -3.89 1.82 10.70
N PHE A 4 -3.97 0.82 9.84
CA PHE A 4 -3.37 -0.49 10.09
C PHE A 4 -1.84 -0.52 10.03
N PHE A 5 -1.20 0.50 9.49
CA PHE A 5 0.25 0.65 9.55
C PHE A 5 0.67 1.36 10.84
N LYS A 6 0.14 2.57 11.10
CA LYS A 6 0.53 3.38 12.26
C LYS A 6 0.12 2.77 13.60
N ASP A 7 -1.03 2.09 13.64
CA ASP A 7 -1.58 1.53 14.88
C ASP A 7 -1.04 0.11 15.17
N ASN A 8 0.00 -0.33 14.46
CA ASN A 8 0.62 -1.64 14.61
C ASN A 8 2.10 -1.53 15.00
N ASP A 9 2.38 -1.73 16.29
CA ASP A 9 3.74 -1.62 16.87
C ASP A 9 4.76 -2.55 16.19
N ASP A 10 4.35 -3.74 15.75
CA ASP A 10 5.26 -4.69 15.09
C ASP A 10 5.66 -4.17 13.71
N LEU A 11 4.72 -3.61 12.93
CA LEU A 11 5.02 -3.01 11.63
C LEU A 11 5.90 -1.77 11.78
N GLN A 12 5.64 -0.95 12.80
CA GLN A 12 6.51 0.18 13.12
C GLN A 12 7.93 -0.29 13.49
N PHE A 13 8.05 -1.35 14.30
CA PHE A 13 9.34 -1.94 14.64
C PHE A 13 10.10 -2.42 13.40
N TYR A 14 9.45 -3.17 12.51
CA TYR A 14 10.10 -3.64 11.29
C TYR A 14 10.55 -2.47 10.41
N PHE A 15 9.69 -1.46 10.23
CA PHE A 15 10.05 -0.28 9.45
C PHE A 15 11.19 0.51 10.11
N ASP A 16 11.16 0.76 11.41
CA ASP A 16 12.12 1.66 12.05
C ASP A 16 13.44 1.01 12.48
N LYS A 17 13.44 -0.33 12.62
CA LYS A 17 14.54 -1.09 13.26
C LYS A 17 14.83 -2.44 12.61
N GLY A 18 13.83 -3.09 12.03
CA GLY A 18 13.95 -4.47 11.54
C GLY A 18 14.52 -4.61 10.14
N VAL A 19 14.59 -3.52 9.37
CA VAL A 19 15.01 -3.51 7.98
C VAL A 19 16.28 -2.67 7.80
N ASP A 20 17.26 -3.23 7.08
CA ASP A 20 18.44 -2.49 6.62
C ASP A 20 18.07 -1.70 5.34
N TRP A 21 17.51 -0.52 5.56
CA TRP A 21 16.98 0.30 4.48
C TRP A 21 18.04 0.86 3.54
N ASP A 22 19.24 1.20 4.03
CA ASP A 22 20.28 1.73 3.16
C ASP A 22 20.66 0.72 2.09
N SER A 23 20.87 -0.54 2.49
CA SER A 23 21.14 -1.64 1.55
C SER A 23 19.99 -1.87 0.57
N LEU A 24 18.74 -1.89 1.04
CA LEU A 24 17.59 -2.16 0.18
C LEU A 24 17.30 -1.02 -0.80
N VAL A 25 17.32 0.23 -0.33
CA VAL A 25 17.06 1.40 -1.17
C VAL A 25 18.14 1.53 -2.22
N ARG A 26 19.43 1.41 -1.87
CA ARG A 26 20.51 1.47 -2.85
C ARG A 26 20.35 0.46 -3.99
N ILE A 27 19.95 -0.77 -3.67
CA ILE A 27 19.74 -1.80 -4.69
C ILE A 27 18.48 -1.49 -5.53
N THR A 28 17.40 -1.07 -4.89
CA THR A 28 16.10 -0.84 -5.56
C THR A 28 16.10 0.42 -6.41
N GLU A 29 16.81 1.47 -5.97
CA GLU A 29 16.97 2.77 -6.63
C GLU A 29 18.26 2.84 -7.46
N HIS A 30 18.91 1.71 -7.73
CA HIS A 30 20.08 1.62 -8.62
C HIS A 30 21.23 2.58 -8.24
N GLU A 31 21.57 2.66 -6.95
CA GLU A 31 22.51 3.63 -6.38
C GLU A 31 22.15 5.10 -6.72
N PHE A 32 20.86 5.40 -6.76
CA PHE A 32 20.29 6.71 -7.09
C PHE A 32 20.68 7.21 -8.49
N SER A 33 20.81 6.30 -9.46
CA SER A 33 21.25 6.65 -10.82
C SER A 33 20.31 7.64 -11.52
N ASP A 34 19.05 7.69 -11.11
CA ASP A 34 18.00 8.52 -11.70
C ASP A 34 17.69 9.78 -10.86
N SER A 35 18.56 10.16 -9.92
CA SER A 35 18.36 11.30 -9.01
C SER A 35 18.29 12.67 -9.71
N GLU A 36 18.72 12.76 -10.98
CA GLU A 36 18.57 13.98 -11.79
C GLU A 36 17.18 14.10 -12.44
N GLY A 37 16.36 13.05 -12.36
CA GLY A 37 14.98 12.99 -12.85
C GLY A 37 13.97 12.83 -11.71
N ASP A 38 13.07 11.87 -11.87
CA ASP A 38 12.00 11.58 -10.90
C ASP A 38 12.42 10.55 -9.81
N GLY A 39 13.68 10.11 -9.83
CA GLY A 39 14.21 9.17 -8.84
C GLY A 39 14.61 9.84 -7.54
N PHE A 40 14.73 9.05 -6.46
CA PHE A 40 15.19 9.57 -5.17
C PHE A 40 16.69 9.89 -5.20
N SER A 41 17.09 10.85 -4.36
CA SER A 41 18.49 11.29 -4.23
C SER A 41 19.18 10.73 -2.99
N SER A 42 18.43 10.12 -2.07
CA SER A 42 18.95 9.55 -0.82
C SER A 42 18.04 8.48 -0.24
N THR A 43 18.61 7.67 0.66
CA THR A 43 17.86 6.67 1.43
C THR A 43 16.77 7.35 2.26
N GLU A 44 17.07 8.48 2.89
CA GLU A 44 16.13 9.22 3.73
C GLU A 44 14.92 9.73 2.96
N GLU A 45 15.13 10.22 1.73
CA GLU A 45 14.07 10.70 0.86
C GLU A 45 13.14 9.55 0.43
N ALA A 46 13.72 8.44 -0.04
CA ALA A 46 12.96 7.25 -0.41
C ALA A 46 12.14 6.72 0.78
N LEU A 47 12.73 6.66 1.97
CA LEU A 47 12.04 6.20 3.17
C LEU A 47 10.91 7.10 3.62
N ALA A 48 11.07 8.42 3.50
CA ALA A 48 9.99 9.35 3.79
C ALA A 48 8.80 9.06 2.86
N PHE A 49 9.05 8.91 1.57
CA PHE A 49 8.02 8.57 0.59
C PHE A 49 7.37 7.20 0.85
N TYR A 50 8.16 6.16 1.14
CA TYR A 50 7.61 4.84 1.45
C TYR A 50 6.73 4.86 2.70
N ARG A 51 7.14 5.61 3.72
CA ARG A 51 6.34 5.78 4.96
C ARG A 51 5.02 6.49 4.67
N ASP A 52 5.01 7.49 3.80
CA ASP A 52 3.79 8.20 3.39
C ASP A 52 2.84 7.27 2.63
N ILE A 53 3.34 6.42 1.72
CA ILE A 53 2.53 5.40 1.04
C ILE A 53 1.92 4.42 2.05
N LEU A 54 2.73 3.89 2.97
CA LEU A 54 2.26 2.92 3.97
C LEU A 54 1.23 3.54 4.92
N ASP A 55 1.39 4.82 5.25
CA ASP A 55 0.41 5.58 6.02
C ASP A 55 -0.92 5.73 5.27
N MET A 56 -0.87 6.22 4.02
CA MET A 56 -2.05 6.38 3.17
C MET A 56 -2.78 5.04 3.01
N PHE A 57 -2.06 3.98 2.67
CA PHE A 57 -2.65 2.66 2.44
C PHE A 57 -3.16 2.01 3.74
N GLY A 58 -2.46 2.23 4.85
CA GLY A 58 -2.87 1.78 6.17
C GLY A 58 -4.21 2.39 6.60
N GLN A 59 -4.41 3.68 6.31
CA GLN A 59 -5.69 4.35 6.52
C GLN A 59 -6.76 3.82 5.56
N PHE A 60 -6.46 3.78 4.26
CA PHE A 60 -7.39 3.28 3.24
C PHE A 60 -7.92 1.89 3.59
N THR A 61 -7.03 0.97 3.97
CA THR A 61 -7.44 -0.39 4.36
C THR A 61 -8.35 -0.40 5.59
N ALA A 62 -8.05 0.43 6.59
CA ALA A 62 -8.82 0.49 7.82
C ALA A 62 -10.21 1.12 7.63
N GLU A 63 -10.35 2.06 6.71
CA GLU A 63 -11.57 2.87 6.55
C GLU A 63 -12.43 2.41 5.36
N GLU A 64 -11.82 1.97 4.26
CA GLU A 64 -12.51 1.62 3.02
C GLU A 64 -12.64 0.12 2.78
N ILE A 65 -11.78 -0.71 3.38
CA ILE A 65 -11.83 -2.18 3.21
C ILE A 65 -12.42 -2.85 4.45
N LYS A 66 -11.83 -2.60 5.63
CA LYS A 66 -12.18 -3.31 6.88
C LYS A 66 -13.69 -3.31 7.19
N PRO A 67 -14.44 -2.19 7.07
CA PRO A 67 -15.86 -2.19 7.41
C PRO A 67 -16.71 -3.12 6.55
N TYR A 68 -16.26 -3.41 5.33
CA TYR A 68 -16.99 -4.20 4.34
C TYR A 68 -16.42 -5.62 4.17
N GLU A 69 -15.43 -6.03 4.96
CA GLU A 69 -14.74 -7.31 4.80
C GLU A 69 -15.71 -8.50 4.72
N LYS A 70 -16.74 -8.51 5.58
CA LYS A 70 -17.74 -9.59 5.66
C LYS A 70 -18.72 -9.55 4.50
N GLU A 71 -19.03 -8.36 3.98
CA GLU A 71 -19.90 -8.19 2.82
C GLU A 71 -19.19 -8.72 1.57
N ILE A 72 -17.93 -8.32 1.38
CA ILE A 72 -17.09 -8.76 0.26
C ILE A 72 -16.90 -10.28 0.29
N ASP A 73 -16.57 -10.85 1.46
CA ASP A 73 -16.40 -12.30 1.63
C ASP A 73 -17.70 -13.07 1.34
N ALA A 74 -18.84 -12.58 1.82
CA ALA A 74 -20.14 -13.22 1.60
C ALA A 74 -20.62 -13.13 0.15
N GLN A 75 -20.32 -12.04 -0.56
CA GLN A 75 -20.66 -11.88 -1.97
C GLN A 75 -19.77 -12.76 -2.87
N GLY A 76 -18.49 -12.89 -2.53
CA GLY A 76 -17.53 -13.65 -3.33
C GLY A 76 -17.37 -13.08 -4.74
N VAL A 77 -16.83 -13.88 -5.66
CA VAL A 77 -16.73 -13.53 -7.09
C VAL A 77 -17.48 -14.56 -7.92
N GLU A 78 -17.99 -14.14 -9.08
CA GLU A 78 -18.73 -15.02 -9.99
C GLU A 78 -17.92 -15.25 -11.28
N PHE A 79 -17.92 -16.48 -11.79
CA PHE A 79 -17.34 -16.79 -13.09
C PHE A 79 -18.45 -16.90 -14.14
N ILE A 80 -18.47 -15.95 -15.08
CA ILE A 80 -19.51 -15.82 -16.10
C ILE A 80 -18.86 -15.63 -17.47
N ASP A 81 -19.23 -16.49 -18.43
CA ASP A 81 -18.82 -16.39 -19.83
C ASP A 81 -17.30 -16.30 -20.08
N GLY A 82 -16.51 -16.96 -19.24
CA GLY A 82 -15.04 -16.96 -19.38
C GLY A 82 -14.33 -15.88 -18.56
N GLU A 83 -15.07 -15.03 -17.84
CA GLU A 83 -14.53 -13.93 -17.05
C GLU A 83 -14.95 -14.02 -15.58
N VAL A 84 -14.08 -13.55 -14.69
CA VAL A 84 -14.41 -13.38 -13.27
C VAL A 84 -15.00 -11.98 -13.08
N ARG A 85 -16.19 -11.91 -12.50
CA ARG A 85 -16.88 -10.66 -12.17
C ARG A 85 -16.80 -10.41 -10.67
N PHE A 86 -16.35 -9.20 -10.34
CA PHE A 86 -16.34 -8.72 -8.96
C PHE A 86 -17.73 -8.20 -8.57
N PRO A 87 -18.13 -8.37 -7.30
CA PRO A 87 -19.32 -7.71 -6.80
C PRO A 87 -19.08 -6.20 -6.73
N GLU A 88 -20.17 -5.43 -6.78
CA GLU A 88 -20.15 -3.97 -6.81
C GLU A 88 -19.25 -3.38 -5.72
N ARG A 89 -19.36 -3.89 -4.49
CA ARG A 89 -18.53 -3.44 -3.36
C ARG A 89 -17.03 -3.61 -3.61
N LEU A 90 -16.62 -4.76 -4.14
CA LEU A 90 -15.20 -5.02 -4.41
C LEU A 90 -14.71 -4.16 -5.57
N ALA A 91 -15.54 -3.96 -6.61
CA ALA A 91 -15.22 -3.08 -7.72
C ALA A 91 -15.03 -1.63 -7.23
N GLU A 92 -15.91 -1.11 -6.37
CA GLU A 92 -15.78 0.23 -5.78
C GLU A 92 -14.46 0.42 -5.00
N VAL A 93 -13.97 -0.63 -4.31
CA VAL A 93 -12.68 -0.56 -3.61
C VAL A 93 -11.54 -0.35 -4.61
N PHE A 94 -11.54 -1.07 -5.73
CA PHE A 94 -10.52 -0.89 -6.77
C PHE A 94 -10.64 0.47 -7.47
N GLU A 95 -11.86 0.94 -7.76
CA GLU A 95 -12.06 2.30 -8.31
C GLU A 95 -11.51 3.39 -7.37
N LYS A 96 -11.66 3.22 -6.05
CA LYS A 96 -11.07 4.16 -5.08
C LYS A 96 -9.55 4.07 -5.04
N ILE A 97 -8.96 2.87 -5.19
CA ILE A 97 -7.50 2.70 -5.27
C ILE A 97 -6.96 3.41 -6.51
N ASP A 98 -7.62 3.25 -7.66
CA ASP A 98 -7.21 3.93 -8.90
C ASP A 98 -7.31 5.46 -8.79
N GLY A 99 -8.17 5.96 -7.90
CA GLY A 99 -8.29 7.38 -7.59
C GLY A 99 -7.30 7.91 -6.55
N LEU A 100 -6.46 7.05 -5.95
CA LEU A 100 -5.34 7.44 -5.10
C LEU A 100 -4.13 7.79 -5.98
N ASP A 101 -4.27 8.82 -6.81
CA ASP A 101 -3.16 9.48 -7.51
C ASP A 101 -2.46 10.50 -6.59
#